data_AF-A0A942BKD2-F1
#
_entry.id   AF-A0A942BKD2-F1
#
_cell.length_a   1.000
_cell.length_b   1.000
_cell.length_c   1.000
_cell.angle_alpha   90.00
_cell.angle_beta   90.00
_cell.angle_gamma   90.00
#
_symmetry.space_group_name_H-M   'P 1'
#
loop_
_entity.id
_entity.type
_entity.pdbx_description
1 polymer ?
#
loop_
_entity_poly.entity_id
_entity_poly.type
_entity_poly.pdbx_seq_one_letter_code
_entity_poly.pdbx_strand_id
1 'polypeptide(L)'
;MRNPSLALALLALPLVAFGQMKPEEKTREMNELAALRKVQAKAKTTYLKKPKDAKLKKAYVFETVRLGMRILYSPAMDHKTQSAQARPFFVEALKVDPTNADARKALNQIDMIDRLIKSKKKSG
;
A
#
# COMPACT_ATOMS: atom_id res chain seq x y z
N MET A 1 15.86 22.71 60.78
CA MET A 1 14.50 22.84 60.21
C MET A 1 14.61 23.52 58.84
N ARG A 2 13.79 23.05 57.88
CA ARG A 2 13.52 23.59 56.53
C ARG A 2 14.33 23.02 55.33
N ASN A 3 13.86 21.87 54.83
CA ASN A 3 13.49 21.71 53.41
C ASN A 3 12.24 22.59 53.13
N PRO A 4 11.91 23.06 51.90
CA PRO A 4 11.93 22.34 50.62
C PRO A 4 12.46 23.21 49.44
N SER A 5 12.74 22.72 48.24
CA SER A 5 11.74 22.42 47.21
C SER A 5 12.43 21.78 46.01
N LEU A 6 12.15 20.49 45.79
CA LEU A 6 12.39 19.79 44.54
C LEU A 6 11.37 20.31 43.51
N ALA A 7 11.81 21.19 42.61
CA ALA A 7 11.05 21.51 41.41
C ALA A 7 11.17 20.35 40.42
N LEU A 8 10.16 19.48 40.42
CA LEU A 8 10.01 18.39 39.47
C LEU A 8 9.59 18.99 38.11
N ALA A 9 10.55 19.18 37.21
CA ALA A 9 10.29 19.57 35.83
C ALA A 9 9.62 18.40 35.09
N LEU A 10 8.29 18.44 34.94
CA LEU A 10 7.55 17.57 34.03
C LEU A 10 7.93 17.93 32.59
N LEU A 11 8.79 17.11 32.00
CA LEU A 11 9.10 17.09 30.58
C LEU A 11 7.84 16.58 29.84
N ALA A 12 6.99 17.49 29.38
CA ALA A 12 5.89 17.18 28.49
C ALA A 12 6.46 16.76 27.12
N LEU A 13 6.55 15.45 26.90
CA LEU A 13 6.84 14.89 25.58
C LEU A 13 5.68 15.26 24.64
N PRO A 14 5.92 15.92 23.48
CA PRO A 14 4.88 16.11 22.50
C PRO A 14 4.46 14.74 21.96
N LEU A 15 3.23 14.34 22.27
CA LEU A 15 2.53 13.26 21.58
C LEU A 15 2.53 13.61 20.10
N VAL A 16 3.32 12.92 19.30
CA VAL A 16 3.21 12.96 17.84
C VAL A 16 1.84 12.38 17.53
N ALA A 17 0.85 13.26 17.35
CA ALA A 17 -0.44 12.89 16.82
C ALA A 17 -0.16 12.22 15.46
N PHE A 18 -0.42 10.91 15.35
CA PHE A 18 -0.54 10.24 14.07
C PHE A 18 -1.71 10.91 13.34
N GLY A 19 -1.39 11.97 12.61
CA GLY A 19 -2.36 12.90 12.03
C GLY A 19 -3.31 12.16 11.10
N GLN A 20 -4.60 12.29 11.36
CA GLN A 20 -5.62 11.94 10.39
C GLN A 20 -5.36 12.78 9.13
N MET A 21 -5.08 12.11 8.00
CA MET A 21 -4.91 12.74 6.70
C MET A 21 -6.07 13.71 6.44
N LYS A 22 -5.77 14.93 6.00
CA LYS A 22 -6.82 15.93 5.77
C LYS A 22 -7.78 15.45 4.68
N PRO A 23 -9.09 15.77 4.74
CA PRO A 23 -10.06 15.31 3.74
C PRO A 23 -9.68 15.63 2.28
N GLU A 24 -9.02 16.77 2.05
CA GLU A 24 -8.57 17.20 0.73
C GLU A 24 -7.42 16.32 0.22
N GLU A 25 -6.48 15.96 1.09
CA GLU A 25 -5.36 15.06 0.79
C GLU A 25 -5.86 13.65 0.48
N LYS A 26 -6.83 13.17 1.25
CA LYS A 26 -7.48 11.87 1.01
C LYS A 26 -8.16 11.85 -0.35
N THR A 27 -8.87 12.93 -0.71
CA THR A 27 -9.54 13.05 -2.01
C THR A 27 -8.53 13.04 -3.15
N ARG A 28 -7.42 13.78 -3.01
CA ARG A 28 -6.34 13.80 -3.99
C ARG A 28 -5.71 12.41 -4.19
N GLU A 29 -5.39 11.72 -3.10
CA GLU A 29 -4.83 10.37 -3.13
C GLU A 29 -5.76 9.40 -3.88
N MET A 30 -7.07 9.47 -3.61
CA MET A 30 -8.06 8.63 -4.30
C MET A 30 -8.18 8.96 -5.80
N ASN A 31 -8.05 10.24 -6.18
CA ASN A 31 -8.04 10.66 -7.57
C ASN A 31 -6.80 10.16 -8.32
N GLU A 32 -5.63 10.20 -7.69
CA GLU A 32 -4.39 9.65 -8.26
C GLU A 32 -4.49 8.14 -8.47
N LEU A 33 -5.08 7.41 -7.51
CA LEU A 33 -5.38 5.98 -7.65
C LEU A 33 -6.35 5.70 -8.80
N ALA A 34 -7.38 6.52 -8.96
CA ALA A 34 -8.32 6.39 -10.08
C ALA A 34 -7.64 6.64 -11.44
N ALA A 35 -6.71 7.60 -11.52
CA ALA A 35 -5.91 7.83 -12.72
C ALA A 35 -5.02 6.62 -13.05
N LEU A 36 -4.33 6.04 -12.06
CA LEU A 36 -3.51 4.85 -12.26
C LEU A 36 -4.32 3.63 -12.69
N ARG A 37 -5.54 3.44 -12.17
CA ARG A 37 -6.46 2.40 -12.65
C ARG A 37 -6.75 2.52 -14.14
N LYS A 38 -6.96 3.74 -14.64
CA LYS A 38 -7.18 3.98 -16.08
C LYS A 38 -5.94 3.65 -16.90
N VAL A 39 -4.75 4.03 -16.41
CA VAL A 39 -3.47 3.71 -17.07
C VAL A 39 -3.26 2.20 -17.16
N GLN A 40 -3.45 1.48 -16.04
CA GLN A 40 -3.33 0.03 -15.99
C GLN A 40 -4.35 -0.66 -16.91
N ALA A 41 -5.60 -0.22 -16.94
CA ALA A 41 -6.63 -0.76 -17.83
C ALA A 41 -6.28 -0.54 -19.31
N LYS A 42 -5.72 0.62 -19.67
CA LYS A 42 -5.23 0.89 -21.04
C LYS A 42 -4.03 0.00 -21.39
N ALA A 43 -3.10 -0.22 -20.47
CA ALA A 43 -1.97 -1.11 -20.68
C ALA A 43 -2.45 -2.56 -20.87
N LYS A 44 -3.41 -3.01 -20.06
CA LYS A 44 -4.04 -4.33 -20.16
C LYS A 44 -4.69 -4.54 -21.52
N THR A 45 -5.57 -3.62 -21.92
CA THR A 45 -6.29 -3.74 -23.21
C THR A 45 -5.32 -3.73 -24.39
N THR A 46 -4.27 -2.90 -24.35
CA THR A 46 -3.22 -2.88 -25.39
C THR A 46 -2.46 -4.21 -25.45
N TYR A 47 -2.06 -4.76 -24.30
CA TYR A 47 -1.39 -6.06 -24.23
C TYR A 47 -2.27 -7.20 -24.73
N LEU A 48 -3.55 -7.24 -24.32
CA LEU A 48 -4.48 -8.31 -24.73
C LEU A 48 -4.72 -8.34 -26.25
N LYS A 49 -4.57 -7.21 -26.95
CA LYS A 49 -4.62 -7.18 -28.42
C LYS A 49 -3.39 -7.81 -29.08
N LYS A 50 -2.24 -7.81 -28.40
CA LYS A 50 -0.96 -8.30 -28.92
C LYS A 50 -0.17 -9.00 -27.80
N PRO A 51 -0.64 -10.16 -27.29
CA PRO A 51 -0.10 -10.78 -26.08
C PRO A 51 1.31 -11.36 -26.24
N LYS A 52 1.79 -11.50 -27.49
CA LYS A 52 3.15 -11.96 -27.81
C LYS A 52 4.17 -10.81 -27.86
N ASP A 53 3.72 -9.55 -27.80
CA ASP A 53 4.62 -8.40 -27.82
C ASP A 53 5.25 -8.20 -26.44
N ALA A 54 6.57 -8.42 -26.36
CA ALA A 54 7.33 -8.32 -25.12
C ALA A 54 7.32 -6.91 -24.50
N LYS A 55 7.28 -5.85 -25.33
CA LYS A 55 7.22 -4.46 -24.82
C LYS A 55 5.86 -4.20 -24.18
N LEU A 56 4.78 -4.64 -24.82
CA LEU A 56 3.43 -4.48 -24.27
C LEU A 56 3.22 -5.33 -23.02
N LYS A 57 3.76 -6.56 -23.00
CA LYS A 57 3.79 -7.40 -21.80
C LYS A 57 4.48 -6.67 -20.64
N LYS A 58 5.68 -6.13 -20.87
CA LYS A 58 6.46 -5.42 -19.85
C LYS A 58 5.74 -4.17 -19.35
N ALA A 59 5.16 -3.37 -20.26
CA ALA A 59 4.39 -2.18 -19.90
C ALA A 59 3.16 -2.54 -19.05
N TYR A 60 2.45 -3.60 -19.43
CA TYR A 60 1.29 -4.08 -18.68
C TYR A 60 1.65 -4.56 -17.28
N VAL A 61 2.68 -5.40 -17.15
CA VAL A 61 3.18 -5.88 -15.86
C VAL A 61 3.63 -4.71 -14.99
N PHE A 62 4.39 -3.77 -15.55
CA PHE A 62 4.87 -2.59 -14.85
C PHE A 62 3.72 -1.75 -14.27
N GLU A 63 2.73 -1.36 -15.09
CA GLU A 63 1.61 -0.54 -14.61
C GLU A 63 0.71 -1.30 -13.61
N THR A 64 0.62 -2.62 -13.75
CA THR A 64 -0.12 -3.47 -12.80
C THR A 64 0.57 -3.52 -11.44
N VAL A 65 1.89 -3.72 -11.40
CA VAL A 65 2.67 -3.69 -10.16
C VAL A 65 2.65 -2.29 -9.55
N ARG A 66 2.82 -1.23 -10.36
CA ARG A 66 2.79 0.16 -9.90
C ARG A 66 1.46 0.51 -9.23
N LEU A 67 0.34 0.13 -9.83
CA LEU A 67 -0.98 0.34 -9.23
C LEU A 67 -1.13 -0.45 -7.92
N GLY A 68 -0.73 -1.73 -7.90
CA GLY A 68 -0.74 -2.56 -6.70
C GLY A 68 0.06 -1.93 -5.56
N MET A 69 1.26 -1.42 -5.85
CA MET A 69 2.12 -0.75 -4.88
C MET A 69 1.49 0.55 -4.37
N ARG A 70 0.94 1.39 -5.26
CA ARG A 70 0.28 2.64 -4.83
C ARG A 70 -0.89 2.37 -3.90
N ILE A 71 -1.68 1.33 -4.18
CA ILE A 71 -2.77 0.89 -3.30
C ILE A 71 -2.22 0.39 -1.97
N LEU A 72 -1.21 -0.49 -1.99
CA LEU A 72 -0.65 -1.12 -0.79
C LEU A 72 -0.10 -0.10 0.21
N TYR A 73 0.45 1.02 -0.27
CA TYR A 73 1.03 2.08 0.55
C TYR A 73 0.15 3.33 0.66
N SER A 74 -1.12 3.25 0.25
CA SER A 74 -1.98 4.43 0.23
C SER A 74 -2.37 4.85 1.65
N PRO A 75 -2.01 6.05 2.12
CA PRO A 75 -2.41 6.53 3.45
C PRO A 75 -3.92 6.78 3.58
N ALA A 76 -4.66 6.79 2.46
CA ALA A 76 -6.10 6.99 2.44
C ALA A 76 -6.92 5.76 2.87
N MET A 77 -6.28 4.60 3.00
CA MET A 77 -6.93 3.31 3.28
C MET A 77 -6.29 2.62 4.48
N ASP A 78 -7.10 1.87 5.24
CA ASP A 78 -6.59 0.96 6.27
C ASP A 78 -5.88 -0.25 5.64
N HIS A 79 -5.05 -0.93 6.42
CA HIS A 79 -4.25 -2.07 5.93
C HIS A 79 -5.09 -3.21 5.34
N LYS A 80 -6.25 -3.51 5.92
CA LYS A 80 -7.11 -4.59 5.41
C LYS A 80 -7.63 -4.23 4.03
N THR A 81 -8.06 -2.98 3.84
CA THR A 81 -8.50 -2.44 2.55
C THR A 81 -7.36 -2.38 1.54
N GLN A 82 -6.18 -1.87 1.94
CA GLN A 82 -4.97 -1.87 1.11
C GLN A 82 -4.64 -3.27 0.59
N SER A 83 -4.56 -4.25 1.49
CA SER A 83 -4.21 -5.63 1.19
C SER A 83 -5.22 -6.31 0.26
N ALA A 84 -6.52 -6.16 0.56
CA ALA A 84 -7.59 -6.72 -0.25
C ALA A 84 -7.60 -6.16 -1.68
N GLN A 85 -7.32 -4.86 -1.84
CA GLN A 85 -7.33 -4.22 -3.15
C GLN A 85 -6.01 -4.41 -3.93
N ALA A 86 -4.85 -4.46 -3.26
CA ALA A 86 -3.56 -4.58 -3.93
C ALA A 86 -3.25 -6.01 -4.39
N ARG A 87 -3.62 -7.02 -3.57
CA ARG A 87 -3.30 -8.44 -3.83
C ARG A 87 -3.70 -8.93 -5.22
N PRO A 88 -4.90 -8.64 -5.76
CA PRO A 88 -5.29 -9.08 -7.10
C PRO A 88 -4.34 -8.61 -8.20
N PHE A 89 -3.80 -7.39 -8.10
CA PHE A 89 -2.90 -6.83 -9.10
C PHE A 89 -1.54 -7.53 -9.09
N PHE A 90 -0.99 -7.85 -7.92
CA PHE A 90 0.26 -8.61 -7.86
C PHE A 90 0.10 -10.05 -8.34
N VAL A 91 -1.04 -10.69 -8.03
CA VAL A 91 -1.38 -12.02 -8.57
C VAL A 91 -1.50 -11.96 -10.09
N GLU A 92 -2.16 -10.93 -10.64
CA GLU A 92 -2.30 -10.72 -12.07
C GLU A 92 -0.93 -10.50 -12.75
N ALA A 93 -0.06 -9.68 -12.17
CA ALA A 93 1.29 -9.48 -12.66
C ALA A 93 2.09 -10.79 -12.71
N LEU A 94 2.00 -11.63 -11.67
CA LEU A 94 2.70 -12.94 -11.63
C LEU A 94 2.10 -13.98 -12.58
N LYS A 95 0.81 -13.89 -12.92
CA LYS A 95 0.22 -14.75 -13.98
C LYS A 95 0.83 -14.46 -15.34
N VAL A 96 1.15 -13.21 -15.61
CA VAL A 96 1.74 -12.77 -16.89
C VAL A 96 3.26 -12.95 -16.86
N ASP A 97 3.89 -12.61 -15.75
CA ASP A 97 5.33 -12.63 -15.54
C ASP A 97 5.69 -13.27 -14.18
N PRO A 98 5.79 -14.63 -14.12
CA PRO A 98 6.00 -15.36 -12.87
C PRO A 98 7.32 -15.04 -12.16
N THR A 99 8.30 -14.50 -12.87
CA THR A 99 9.62 -14.13 -12.35
C THR A 99 9.67 -12.70 -11.84
N ASN A 100 8.56 -11.95 -11.87
CA ASN A 100 8.51 -10.59 -11.36
C ASN A 100 8.78 -10.54 -9.85
N ALA A 101 9.98 -10.10 -9.48
CA ALA A 101 10.42 -10.08 -8.09
C ALA A 101 9.62 -9.10 -7.23
N ASP A 102 9.22 -7.96 -7.78
CA ASP A 102 8.50 -6.91 -7.04
C ASP A 102 7.11 -7.35 -6.64
N ALA A 103 6.35 -7.97 -7.56
CA ALA A 103 5.05 -8.53 -7.27
C ALA A 103 5.11 -9.64 -6.21
N ARG A 104 6.13 -10.49 -6.28
CA ARG A 104 6.35 -11.56 -5.28
C ARG A 104 6.69 -11.01 -3.90
N LYS A 105 7.59 -10.02 -3.83
CA LYS A 105 7.93 -9.33 -2.57
C LYS A 105 6.70 -8.67 -1.95
N ALA A 106 5.89 -7.98 -2.77
CA ALA A 106 4.70 -7.31 -2.29
C ALA A 106 3.65 -8.29 -1.73
N LEU A 107 3.42 -9.44 -2.38
CA LEU A 107 2.54 -10.48 -1.84
C LEU A 107 3.05 -11.05 -0.51
N ASN A 108 4.34 -11.33 -0.42
CA ASN A 108 4.94 -11.82 0.83
C ASN A 108 4.78 -10.82 1.98
N GLN A 109 4.91 -9.53 1.68
CA GLN A 109 4.68 -8.46 2.65
C GLN A 109 3.22 -8.40 3.11
N ILE A 110 2.27 -8.46 2.18
CA ILE A 110 0.84 -8.52 2.53
C ILE A 110 0.58 -9.73 3.45
N ASP A 111 1.06 -10.91 3.08
CA ASP A 111 0.88 -12.14 3.86
C ASP A 111 1.51 -12.07 5.26
N MET A 112 2.65 -11.37 5.38
CA MET A 112 3.28 -11.14 6.68
C MET A 112 2.43 -10.24 7.55
N ILE A 113 1.97 -9.09 7.04
CA ILE A 113 1.22 -8.12 7.83
C ILE A 113 -0.17 -8.67 8.19
N ASP A 114 -0.84 -9.36 7.25
CA ASP A 114 -2.13 -10.03 7.51
C ASP A 114 -2.01 -11.05 8.67
N ARG A 115 -0.91 -11.81 8.71
CA ARG A 115 -0.62 -12.75 9.82
C ARG A 115 -0.40 -12.02 11.13
N LEU A 116 0.36 -10.92 11.13
CA LEU A 116 0.60 -10.12 12.33
C LEU A 116 -0.70 -9.55 12.90
N ILE A 117 -1.57 -8.98 12.06
CA ILE A 117 -2.87 -8.44 12.47
C ILE A 117 -3.76 -9.55 13.05
N LYS A 118 -3.81 -10.72 12.39
CA LYS A 118 -4.59 -11.86 12.87
C LYS A 118 -4.08 -12.40 14.21
N SER A 119 -2.76 -12.43 14.42
CA SER A 119 -2.15 -12.90 15.67
C SER A 119 -2.50 -11.98 16.85
N LYS A 120 -2.41 -10.66 16.67
CA LYS A 120 -2.77 -9.67 17.70
C LYS A 120 -4.23 -9.77 18.13
N LYS A 121 -5.14 -10.10 17.21
CA LYS A 121 -6.57 -10.26 17.50
C LYS A 121 -6.90 -11.50 18.37
N LYS A 122 -6.00 -12.49 18.45
CA LYS A 122 -6.22 -13.71 19.25
C LYS A 122 -5.67 -13.62 20.69
N SER A 123 -4.91 -12.57 21.01
CA SER A 123 -4.19 -12.43 22.28
C SER A 123 -4.84 -11.44 23.26
N GLY A 124 -6.06 -10.97 22.97
CA GLY A 124 -6.85 -10.08 23.84
C GLY A 124 -8.28 -10.57 23.92
#